data_AF-A0A2C9ETT1-F1
#
_entry.id   AF-A0A2C9ETT1-F1
#
_cell.length_a   1.000
_cell.length_b   1.000
_cell.length_c   1.000
_cell.angle_alpha   90.00
_cell.angle_beta   90.00
_cell.angle_gamma   90.00
#
_symmetry.space_group_name_H-M   'P 1'
#
loop_
_entity.id
_entity.type
_entity.pdbx_description
1 polymer ?
#
loop_
_entity_poly.entity_id
_entity_poly.type
_entity_poly.pdbx_seq_one_letter_code
_entity_poly.pdbx_strand_id
1 'polypeptide(L)'
;MHLSKPSWRGAAREGQGLTKFVSLCDSLRSRPWAIAPAGHVIRGLSPGTGCASRLCAHATFVHARRQPMKHQSGFTLIELLVVVAIIGILATVAMPMYAKYQARAKVIAALAEASALKVNVEDLLNQGTDPTLALAGGTAQTANCRMSAGGTAATGEGSIGCTLLNAPGPVLNKTLTLTRSATSGWTCTTTVEADYAPKGCGAEGA
;
A
#
# COMPACT_ATOMS: atom_id res chain seq x y z
N MET A 1 24.67 36.64 23.64
CA MET A 1 23.31 36.44 24.20
C MET A 1 22.98 34.96 24.11
N HIS A 2 23.19 34.25 25.22
CA HIS A 2 22.81 32.86 25.41
C HIS A 2 21.30 32.75 25.62
N LEU A 3 20.64 31.86 24.89
CA LEU A 3 19.28 31.43 25.21
C LEU A 3 19.28 29.92 25.44
N SER A 4 19.12 29.56 26.71
CA SER A 4 18.99 28.20 27.23
C SER A 4 17.62 27.60 26.88
N LYS A 5 17.61 26.34 26.46
CA LYS A 5 16.42 25.48 26.41
C LYS A 5 15.95 25.13 27.84
N PRO A 6 14.63 25.05 28.11
CA PRO A 6 14.12 24.26 29.22
C PRO A 6 13.59 22.89 28.76
N SER A 7 14.36 21.87 29.14
CA SER A 7 13.94 20.59 29.74
C SER A 7 12.43 20.28 29.82
N TRP A 8 11.96 19.30 29.06
CA TRP A 8 10.75 18.51 29.36
C TRP A 8 11.15 17.15 29.93
N ARG A 9 11.09 17.01 31.26
CA ARG A 9 11.13 15.72 31.97
C ARG A 9 9.74 15.45 32.53
N GLY A 10 9.23 14.25 32.23
CA GLY A 10 8.22 13.58 33.05
C GLY A 10 6.84 13.44 32.41
N ALA A 11 6.54 12.22 31.93
CA ALA A 11 5.34 11.46 32.27
C ALA A 11 5.31 10.15 31.46
N ALA A 12 6.11 9.19 31.88
CA ALA A 12 5.90 7.79 31.54
C ALA A 12 4.90 7.22 32.54
N ARG A 13 3.68 6.86 32.08
CA ARG A 13 2.77 5.89 32.71
C ARG A 13 1.45 5.82 31.92
N GLU A 14 1.39 5.00 30.87
CA GLU A 14 0.14 4.32 30.49
C GLU A 14 0.43 3.19 29.49
N GLY A 15 0.53 1.96 30.00
CA GLY A 15 0.98 0.80 29.21
C GLY A 15 0.43 -0.52 29.72
N GLN A 16 -0.80 -0.55 30.27
CA GLN A 16 -1.44 -1.77 30.80
C GLN A 16 -2.74 -2.15 30.06
N GLY A 17 -2.88 -1.80 28.78
CA GLY A 17 -4.08 -2.12 27.98
C GLY A 17 -3.88 -3.12 26.82
N LEU A 18 -2.64 -3.35 26.37
CA LEU A 18 -2.38 -3.97 25.05
C LEU A 18 -2.10 -5.48 25.08
N THR A 19 -1.84 -6.08 26.25
CA THR A 19 -1.48 -7.51 26.34
C THR A 19 -2.68 -8.46 26.36
N LYS A 20 -3.92 -7.97 26.51
CA LYS A 20 -5.14 -8.81 26.44
C LYS A 20 -5.69 -9.02 25.03
N PHE A 21 -5.32 -8.20 24.05
CA PHE A 21 -5.87 -8.31 22.69
C PHE A 21 -5.18 -9.39 21.83
N VAL A 22 -3.92 -9.72 22.14
CA VAL A 22 -3.15 -10.72 21.36
C VAL A 22 -3.59 -12.15 21.67
N SER A 23 -4.16 -12.42 22.85
CA SER A 23 -4.63 -13.77 23.22
C SER A 23 -5.93 -14.20 22.55
N LEU A 24 -6.71 -13.28 21.96
CA LEU A 24 -7.97 -13.63 21.27
C LEU A 24 -7.77 -13.89 19.77
N CYS A 25 -6.67 -13.41 19.18
CA CYS A 25 -6.40 -13.57 17.75
C CYS A 25 -5.83 -14.96 17.40
N ASP A 26 -5.33 -15.71 18.38
CA ASP A 26 -4.76 -17.05 18.20
C ASP A 26 -5.85 -18.16 18.13
N SER A 27 -7.08 -17.84 18.53
CA SER A 27 -8.24 -18.77 18.47
C SER A 27 -8.92 -18.81 17.09
N LEU A 28 -8.62 -17.86 16.19
CA LEU A 28 -9.23 -17.78 14.86
C LEU A 28 -8.37 -18.39 13.73
N ARG A 29 -7.17 -18.90 14.05
CA ARG A 29 -6.27 -19.60 13.10
C ARG A 29 -6.61 -21.09 12.91
N SER A 30 -7.66 -21.61 13.55
CA SER A 30 -8.04 -23.03 13.54
C SER A 30 -9.25 -23.38 12.66
N ARG A 31 -9.74 -22.48 11.81
CA ARG A 31 -10.84 -22.77 10.87
C ARG A 31 -10.32 -22.95 9.43
N PRO A 32 -10.17 -24.19 8.94
CA PRO A 32 -9.79 -24.45 7.55
C PRO A 32 -10.97 -24.10 6.64
N TRP A 33 -10.89 -22.95 5.98
CA TRP A 33 -11.71 -22.65 4.80
C TRP A 33 -11.07 -23.35 3.61
N ALA A 34 -11.56 -24.55 3.32
CA ALA A 34 -11.18 -25.31 2.14
C ALA A 34 -11.59 -24.52 0.88
N ILE A 35 -10.58 -24.11 0.13
CA ILE A 35 -10.69 -23.64 -1.25
C ILE A 35 -10.98 -24.88 -2.10
N ALA A 36 -12.19 -24.99 -2.64
CA ALA A 36 -12.53 -25.97 -3.67
C ALA A 36 -12.55 -25.27 -5.04
N PRO A 37 -11.61 -25.54 -5.96
CA PRO A 37 -11.74 -25.09 -7.34
C PRO A 37 -12.69 -26.02 -8.10
N ALA A 38 -13.85 -25.49 -8.52
CA ALA A 38 -14.77 -26.15 -9.42
C ALA A 38 -14.20 -26.15 -10.86
N GLY A 39 -13.47 -27.21 -11.21
CA GLY A 39 -13.13 -27.53 -12.60
C GLY A 39 -14.07 -28.61 -13.13
N HIS A 40 -15.13 -28.20 -13.85
CA HIS A 40 -16.01 -29.13 -14.56
C HIS A 40 -15.87 -28.91 -16.07
N VAL A 41 -15.15 -29.83 -16.70
CA VAL A 41 -15.02 -29.96 -18.15
C VAL A 41 -16.32 -30.56 -18.69
N ILE A 42 -17.01 -29.81 -19.54
CA ILE A 42 -18.18 -30.26 -20.28
C ILE A 42 -17.71 -31.22 -21.39
N ARG A 43 -17.99 -32.52 -21.23
CA ARG A 43 -17.94 -33.51 -22.31
C ARG A 43 -19.29 -33.52 -23.03
N GLY A 44 -19.30 -33.07 -24.28
CA GLY A 44 -20.38 -33.32 -25.23
C GLY A 44 -20.23 -34.69 -25.91
N LEU A 45 -21.33 -35.44 -25.92
CA LEU A 45 -21.65 -36.63 -26.74
C LEU A 45 -23.14 -36.86 -26.46
N SER A 46 -24.09 -37.10 -27.36
CA SER A 46 -24.19 -37.38 -28.80
C SER A 46 -25.69 -37.22 -29.14
N PRO A 47 -26.10 -37.02 -30.41
CA PRO A 47 -27.51 -36.87 -30.78
C PRO A 47 -28.16 -38.24 -31.05
N GLY A 48 -29.43 -38.42 -30.69
CA GLY A 48 -30.17 -39.59 -31.16
C GLY A 48 -31.52 -39.86 -30.49
N THR A 49 -32.57 -39.64 -31.28
CA THR A 49 -33.77 -40.50 -31.43
C THR A 49 -34.88 -40.56 -30.37
N GLY A 50 -36.11 -40.36 -30.87
CA GLY A 50 -37.42 -40.65 -30.26
C GLY A 50 -38.19 -39.35 -29.95
N CYS A 51 -39.04 -38.78 -30.80
CA CYS A 51 -40.18 -39.34 -31.55
C CYS A 51 -41.11 -40.20 -30.69
N ALA A 52 -42.16 -39.56 -30.15
CA ALA A 52 -43.52 -40.06 -29.95
C ALA A 52 -44.17 -39.22 -28.83
N SER A 53 -45.02 -38.26 -29.18
CA SER A 53 -46.47 -38.42 -29.34
C SER A 53 -47.24 -38.00 -28.08
N ARG A 54 -48.18 -37.09 -28.33
CA ARG A 54 -49.53 -37.02 -27.74
C ARG A 54 -49.64 -36.66 -26.25
N LEU A 55 -50.20 -35.46 -26.06
CA LEU A 55 -51.41 -35.23 -25.26
C LEU A 55 -51.46 -35.95 -23.90
N CYS A 56 -51.15 -35.21 -22.84
CA CYS A 56 -51.98 -35.22 -21.64
C CYS A 56 -52.00 -33.81 -21.06
N ALA A 57 -53.04 -33.08 -21.43
CA ALA A 57 -53.51 -31.93 -20.67
C ALA A 57 -53.74 -32.38 -19.22
N HIS A 58 -52.96 -31.85 -18.30
CA HIS A 58 -53.41 -31.62 -16.94
C HIS A 58 -53.25 -30.14 -16.66
N ALA A 59 -54.38 -29.45 -16.72
CA ALA A 59 -54.56 -28.17 -16.08
C ALA A 59 -54.35 -28.37 -14.57
N THR A 60 -53.09 -28.29 -14.12
CA THR A 60 -52.83 -27.99 -12.72
C THR A 60 -53.16 -26.52 -12.54
N PHE A 61 -54.41 -26.31 -12.15
CA PHE A 61 -54.93 -25.18 -11.40
C PHE A 61 -53.79 -24.46 -10.69
N VAL A 62 -53.31 -23.35 -11.28
CA VAL A 62 -52.43 -22.40 -10.62
C VAL A 62 -53.28 -21.79 -9.52
N HIS A 63 -53.26 -22.42 -8.35
CA HIS A 63 -53.63 -21.76 -7.11
C HIS A 63 -52.68 -20.56 -7.01
N ALA A 64 -53.18 -19.38 -7.39
CA ALA A 64 -52.56 -18.12 -7.06
C ALA A 64 -52.49 -18.05 -5.52
N ARG A 65 -51.42 -18.60 -4.95
CA ARG A 65 -51.05 -18.35 -3.57
C ARG A 65 -50.83 -16.85 -3.51
N ARG A 66 -51.77 -16.12 -2.91
CA ARG A 66 -51.51 -14.77 -2.39
C ARG A 66 -50.31 -14.90 -1.47
N GLN A 67 -49.13 -14.54 -1.96
CA GLN A 67 -47.97 -14.38 -1.09
C GLN A 67 -48.32 -13.26 -0.11
N PRO A 68 -48.27 -13.48 1.21
CA PRO A 68 -48.38 -12.37 2.14
C PRO A 68 -47.21 -11.43 1.83
N MET A 69 -47.55 -10.20 1.47
CA MET A 69 -46.59 -9.12 1.25
C MET A 69 -45.74 -9.04 2.53
N LYS A 70 -44.50 -9.54 2.47
CA LYS A 70 -43.56 -9.40 3.58
C LYS A 70 -43.37 -7.89 3.77
N HIS A 71 -43.80 -7.39 4.92
CA HIS A 71 -43.62 -5.99 5.28
C HIS A 71 -42.12 -5.71 5.22
N GLN A 72 -41.70 -4.95 4.21
CA GLN A 72 -40.32 -4.53 4.04
C GLN A 72 -40.04 -3.53 5.16
N SER A 73 -39.32 -3.94 6.20
CA SER A 73 -38.80 -3.06 7.24
C SER A 73 -37.77 -2.13 6.59
N GLY A 74 -38.23 -0.97 6.13
CA GLY A 74 -37.37 0.07 5.60
C GLY A 74 -36.56 0.72 6.71
N PHE A 75 -35.30 1.02 6.41
CA PHE A 75 -34.46 1.87 7.25
C PHE A 75 -35.07 3.28 7.27
N THR A 76 -35.28 3.85 8.44
CA THR A 76 -35.98 5.13 8.56
C THR A 76 -35.07 6.27 8.07
N LEU A 77 -35.67 7.34 7.50
CA LEU A 77 -34.89 8.51 7.07
C LEU A 77 -34.14 9.17 8.24
N ILE A 78 -34.70 9.11 9.46
CA ILE A 78 -34.05 9.65 10.65
C ILE A 78 -32.83 8.83 11.07
N GLU A 79 -32.86 7.50 10.92
CA GLU A 79 -31.68 6.67 11.18
C GLU A 79 -30.55 7.00 10.19
N LEU A 80 -30.84 7.28 8.91
CA LEU A 80 -29.79 7.57 7.94
C LEU A 80 -29.14 8.93 8.21
N LEU A 81 -29.93 9.91 8.64
CA LEU A 81 -29.42 11.23 8.97
C LEU A 81 -28.43 11.20 10.14
N VAL A 82 -28.72 10.42 11.18
CA VAL A 82 -27.80 10.28 12.33
C VAL A 82 -26.51 9.56 11.91
N VAL A 83 -26.60 8.53 11.07
CA VAL A 83 -25.41 7.80 10.58
C VAL A 83 -24.51 8.71 9.76
N VAL A 84 -25.07 9.49 8.82
CA VAL A 84 -24.28 10.43 8.00
C VAL A 84 -23.68 11.53 8.86
N ALA A 85 -24.38 12.01 9.90
CA ALA A 85 -23.84 12.98 10.83
C ALA A 85 -22.59 12.46 11.58
N ILE A 86 -22.63 11.22 12.08
CA ILE A 86 -21.48 10.60 12.76
C ILE A 86 -20.31 10.36 11.80
N ILE A 87 -20.58 9.84 10.59
CA ILE A 87 -19.54 9.64 9.57
C ILE A 87 -18.89 10.97 9.18
N GLY A 88 -19.67 12.04 9.08
CA GLY A 88 -19.17 13.39 8.80
C GLY A 88 -18.15 13.87 9.84
N ILE A 89 -18.44 13.70 11.13
CA ILE A 89 -17.52 14.08 12.21
C ILE A 89 -16.23 13.25 12.13
N LEU A 90 -16.33 11.93 11.97
CA LEU A 90 -15.17 11.04 11.88
C LEU A 90 -14.30 11.34 10.65
N ALA A 91 -14.91 11.68 9.51
CA ALA A 91 -14.20 11.97 8.26
C ALA A 91 -13.28 13.20 8.39
N THR A 92 -13.73 14.25 9.08
CA THR A 92 -12.92 15.48 9.24
C THR A 92 -11.59 15.25 9.96
N VAL A 93 -11.55 14.34 10.94
CA VAL A 93 -10.32 13.98 11.66
C VAL A 93 -9.50 12.94 10.87
N ALA A 94 -10.16 12.00 10.20
CA ALA A 94 -9.50 10.91 9.48
C ALA A 94 -8.79 11.36 8.19
N MET A 95 -9.40 12.26 7.41
CA MET A 95 -8.87 12.71 6.13
C MET A 95 -7.45 13.32 6.19
N PRO A 96 -7.14 14.28 7.09
CA PRO A 96 -5.81 14.87 7.13
C PRO A 96 -4.74 13.85 7.53
N MET A 97 -5.06 12.92 8.45
CA MET A 97 -4.13 11.85 8.82
C MET A 97 -3.87 10.90 7.66
N TYR A 98 -4.93 10.48 6.95
CA TYR A 98 -4.80 9.57 5.82
C TYR A 98 -3.93 10.12 4.69
N ALA A 99 -4.08 11.41 4.36
CA ALA A 99 -3.23 12.09 3.37
C ALA A 99 -1.74 12.06 3.76
N LYS A 100 -1.43 12.28 5.04
CA LYS A 100 -0.05 12.18 5.55
C LYS A 100 0.51 10.76 5.45
N TYR A 101 -0.30 9.75 5.74
CA TYR A 101 0.12 8.34 5.61
C TYR A 101 0.39 7.94 4.16
N GLN A 102 -0.46 8.34 3.22
CA GLN A 102 -0.21 8.09 1.79
C GLN A 102 1.09 8.75 1.31
N ALA A 103 1.35 10.00 1.73
CA ALA A 103 2.58 10.70 1.38
C ALA A 103 3.83 9.95 1.90
N ARG A 104 3.84 9.54 3.18
CA ARG A 104 4.93 8.73 3.75
C ARG A 104 5.11 7.39 3.05
N ALA A 105 4.02 6.69 2.76
CA ALA A 105 4.07 5.40 2.08
C ALA A 105 4.70 5.52 0.68
N LYS A 106 4.39 6.60 -0.05
CA LYS A 106 4.99 6.89 -1.35
C LYS A 106 6.49 7.16 -1.25
N VAL A 107 6.93 7.92 -0.25
CA VAL A 107 8.36 8.18 0.00
C VAL A 107 9.12 6.91 0.36
N ILE A 108 8.52 6.02 1.16
CA ILE A 108 9.15 4.73 1.51
C ILE A 108 9.23 3.80 0.30
N ALA A 109 8.18 3.73 -0.53
CA ALA A 109 8.20 2.95 -1.76
C ALA A 109 9.29 3.44 -2.73
N ALA A 110 9.39 4.77 -2.88
CA ALA A 110 10.44 5.41 -3.67
C ALA A 110 11.85 5.08 -3.16
N LEU A 111 12.06 5.11 -1.84
CA LEU A 111 13.33 4.72 -1.23
C LEU A 111 13.65 3.24 -1.46
N ALA A 112 12.65 2.36 -1.41
CA ALA A 112 12.84 0.94 -1.67
C ALA A 112 13.33 0.69 -3.11
N GLU A 113 12.71 1.35 -4.10
CA GLU A 113 13.15 1.30 -5.50
C GLU A 113 14.58 1.80 -5.69
N ALA A 114 14.94 2.94 -5.05
CA ALA A 114 16.29 3.46 -5.12
C ALA A 114 17.31 2.55 -4.42
N SER A 115 16.94 1.93 -3.29
CA SER A 115 17.80 1.03 -2.54
C SER A 115 18.09 -0.28 -3.27
N ALA A 116 17.19 -0.73 -4.15
CA ALA A 116 17.37 -1.93 -4.95
C ALA A 116 18.56 -1.81 -5.93
N LEU A 117 18.88 -0.59 -6.38
CA LEU A 117 20.00 -0.34 -7.29
C LEU A 117 21.37 -0.33 -6.60
N LYS A 118 21.42 -0.26 -5.26
CA LYS A 118 22.69 -0.18 -4.52
C LYS A 118 23.63 -1.33 -4.85
N VAL A 119 23.12 -2.56 -4.87
CA VAL A 119 23.94 -3.76 -5.12
C VAL A 119 24.57 -3.72 -6.52
N ASN A 120 23.80 -3.34 -7.53
CA ASN A 120 24.31 -3.26 -8.90
C ASN A 120 25.31 -2.12 -9.07
N VAL A 121 25.10 -0.99 -8.41
CA VAL A 121 26.06 0.11 -8.40
C VAL A 121 27.37 -0.30 -7.72
N GLU A 122 27.30 -1.02 -6.60
CA GLU A 122 28.50 -1.59 -5.95
C GLU A 122 29.26 -2.56 -6.86
N ASP A 123 28.54 -3.42 -7.57
CA ASP A 123 29.15 -4.38 -8.50
C ASP A 123 29.90 -3.66 -9.64
N LEU A 124 29.29 -2.64 -10.25
CA LEU A 124 29.92 -1.84 -11.30
C LEU A 124 31.18 -1.11 -10.81
N LEU A 125 31.12 -0.53 -9.60
CA LEU A 125 32.26 0.14 -8.99
C LEU A 125 33.40 -0.86 -8.72
N ASN A 126 33.09 -2.08 -8.27
CA ASN A 126 34.09 -3.13 -8.06
C ASN A 126 34.71 -3.63 -9.36
N GLN A 127 33.97 -3.57 -10.47
CA GLN A 127 34.48 -3.87 -11.81
C GLN A 127 35.29 -2.72 -12.43
N GLY A 128 35.41 -1.58 -11.75
CA GLY A 128 36.10 -0.40 -12.26
C GLY A 128 35.32 0.36 -13.35
N THR A 129 34.01 0.12 -13.47
CA THR A 129 33.14 0.77 -14.46
C THR A 129 32.29 1.84 -13.79
N ASP A 130 32.24 3.03 -14.39
CA ASP A 130 31.41 4.13 -13.88
C ASP A 130 29.92 3.75 -13.95
N PRO A 131 29.21 3.73 -12.80
CA PRO A 131 27.83 3.30 -12.76
C PRO A 131 26.94 4.31 -13.48
N THR A 132 26.11 3.81 -14.40
CA THR A 132 25.03 4.57 -15.01
C THR A 132 23.71 3.87 -14.74
N LEU A 133 22.59 4.58 -14.85
CA LEU A 133 21.28 4.00 -14.59
C LEU A 133 20.99 2.74 -15.45
N ALA A 134 21.41 2.76 -16.71
CA ALA A 134 21.23 1.63 -17.62
C ALA A 134 22.07 0.42 -17.21
N LEU A 135 23.34 0.63 -16.86
CA LEU A 135 24.24 -0.44 -16.42
C LEU A 135 23.83 -1.02 -15.07
N ALA A 136 23.29 -0.20 -14.16
CA ALA A 136 22.79 -0.65 -12.87
C ALA A 136 21.44 -1.41 -12.96
N GLY A 137 20.90 -1.62 -14.16
CA GLY A 137 19.61 -2.31 -14.37
C GLY A 137 18.39 -1.46 -13.98
N GLY A 138 18.56 -0.14 -13.86
CA GLY A 138 17.49 0.80 -13.56
C GLY A 138 16.77 1.31 -14.80
N THR A 139 15.51 1.71 -14.63
CA THR A 139 14.72 2.40 -15.66
C THR A 139 14.62 3.88 -15.34
N ALA A 140 14.64 4.75 -16.36
CA ALA A 140 14.55 6.21 -16.17
C ALA A 140 13.33 6.66 -15.36
N GLN A 141 12.24 5.91 -15.44
CA GLN A 141 11.01 6.19 -14.72
C GLN A 141 10.34 4.90 -14.26
N THR A 142 9.85 4.90 -13.03
CA THR A 142 9.02 3.86 -12.43
C THR A 142 7.64 4.44 -12.11
N ALA A 143 6.78 3.66 -11.46
CA ALA A 143 5.47 4.14 -11.00
C ALA A 143 5.57 5.24 -9.94
N ASN A 144 6.67 5.28 -9.16
CA ASN A 144 6.83 6.15 -7.99
C ASN A 144 7.97 7.17 -8.13
N CYS A 145 8.93 6.93 -9.03
CA CYS A 145 10.16 7.71 -9.13
C CYS A 145 10.55 7.99 -10.58
N ARG A 146 11.14 9.17 -10.80
CA ARG A 146 12.12 9.36 -11.88
C ARG A 146 13.50 9.03 -11.31
N MET A 147 14.11 7.97 -11.82
CA MET A 147 15.37 7.46 -11.31
C MET A 147 16.57 8.12 -12.00
N SER A 148 17.65 8.28 -11.26
CA SER A 148 18.98 8.58 -11.78
C SER A 148 19.99 7.72 -11.03
N ALA A 149 21.06 7.32 -11.73
CA ALA A 149 22.22 6.72 -11.09
C ALA A 149 23.47 7.20 -11.82
N GLY A 150 24.52 7.44 -11.04
CA GLY A 150 25.80 7.96 -11.50
C GLY A 150 26.90 7.62 -10.51
N GLY A 151 28.14 7.81 -10.91
CA GLY A 151 29.29 7.62 -10.02
C GLY A 151 30.59 7.62 -10.80
N THR A 152 31.67 7.53 -10.04
CA THR A 152 33.04 7.49 -10.56
C THR A 152 33.75 6.31 -9.90
N ALA A 153 34.04 5.27 -10.68
CA ALA A 153 34.68 4.05 -10.20
C ALA A 153 36.09 4.31 -9.68
N ALA A 154 36.80 5.26 -10.28
CA ALA A 154 38.15 5.64 -9.85
C ALA A 154 38.20 6.18 -8.41
N THR A 155 37.16 6.88 -7.94
CA THR A 155 37.06 7.40 -6.57
C THR A 155 36.23 6.50 -5.65
N GLY A 156 35.54 5.49 -6.20
CA GLY A 156 34.55 4.71 -5.48
C GLY A 156 33.36 5.56 -5.03
N GLU A 157 33.00 6.61 -5.76
CA GLU A 157 31.83 7.42 -5.44
C GLU A 157 30.64 7.01 -6.29
N GLY A 158 29.45 7.00 -5.69
CA GLY A 158 28.21 6.63 -6.35
C GLY A 158 27.06 7.51 -5.89
N SER A 159 26.06 7.66 -6.75
CA SER A 159 24.85 8.41 -6.45
C SER A 159 23.67 7.71 -7.11
N ILE A 160 22.59 7.54 -6.36
CA ILE A 160 21.30 7.07 -6.86
C ILE A 160 20.26 8.10 -6.43
N GLY A 161 19.61 8.74 -7.40
CA GLY A 161 18.52 9.69 -7.17
C GLY A 161 17.17 9.09 -7.50
N CYS A 162 16.16 9.46 -6.72
CA CYS A 162 14.76 9.36 -7.08
C CYS A 162 14.08 10.72 -6.90
N THR A 163 13.48 11.23 -7.96
CA THR A 163 12.50 12.32 -7.87
C THR A 163 11.11 11.72 -7.80
N LEU A 164 10.35 12.01 -6.74
CA LEU A 164 9.03 11.44 -6.52
C LEU A 164 8.03 11.88 -7.60
N LEU A 165 7.36 10.89 -8.19
CA LEU A 165 6.28 11.05 -9.16
C LEU A 165 4.98 10.47 -8.63
N ASN A 166 3.84 10.94 -9.17
CA ASN A 166 2.51 10.42 -8.83
C ASN A 166 2.24 10.40 -7.31
N ALA A 167 2.77 11.40 -6.60
CA ALA A 167 2.71 11.49 -5.15
C ALA A 167 1.79 12.66 -4.71
N PRO A 168 1.25 12.61 -3.47
CA PRO A 168 0.46 13.71 -2.94
C PRO A 168 1.23 15.03 -2.94
N GLY A 169 0.53 16.15 -3.10
CA GLY A 169 1.11 17.50 -3.24
C GLY A 169 2.28 17.86 -2.30
N PRO A 170 2.27 17.49 -0.99
CA PRO A 170 3.36 17.80 -0.07
C PRO A 170 4.72 17.16 -0.41
N VAL A 171 4.72 16.04 -1.13
CA VAL A 171 5.93 15.24 -1.44
C VAL A 171 6.20 15.12 -2.94
N LEU A 172 5.35 15.71 -3.78
CA LEU A 172 5.50 15.69 -5.24
C LEU A 172 6.77 16.44 -5.66
N ASN A 173 7.52 15.87 -6.62
CA ASN A 173 8.77 16.43 -7.15
C ASN A 173 9.88 16.64 -6.11
N LYS A 174 9.72 16.12 -4.89
CA LYS A 174 10.81 16.05 -3.92
C LYS A 174 11.77 14.93 -4.28
N THR A 175 12.98 15.00 -3.74
CA THR A 175 14.09 14.12 -4.09
C THR A 175 14.55 13.28 -2.90
N LEU A 176 14.93 12.05 -3.21
CA LEU A 176 15.67 11.12 -2.35
C LEU A 176 16.98 10.84 -3.05
N THR A 177 18.10 11.06 -2.37
CA THR A 177 19.43 10.83 -2.91
C THR A 177 20.16 9.85 -2.00
N LEU A 178 20.63 8.75 -2.57
CA LEU A 178 21.53 7.81 -1.92
C LEU A 178 22.93 8.09 -2.44
N THR A 179 23.82 8.54 -1.57
CA THR A 179 25.21 8.83 -1.93
C THR A 179 26.09 7.75 -1.33
N ARG A 180 26.96 7.18 -2.15
CA ARG A 180 28.00 6.25 -1.74
C ARG A 180 29.31 7.01 -1.66
N SER A 181 29.94 6.96 -0.50
CA SER A 181 31.34 7.32 -0.31
C SER A 181 32.16 6.04 -0.10
N ALA A 182 33.37 5.99 -0.65
CA ALA A 182 34.30 4.89 -0.41
C ALA A 182 34.66 4.72 1.08
N THR A 183 34.56 5.78 1.88
CA THR A 183 34.99 5.77 3.28
C THR A 183 33.84 5.53 4.26
N SER A 184 32.67 6.16 4.01
CA SER A 184 31.52 6.13 4.94
C SER A 184 30.36 5.25 4.47
N GLY A 185 30.48 4.62 3.30
CA GLY A 185 29.44 3.77 2.72
C GLY A 185 28.26 4.58 2.20
N TRP A 186 27.06 3.99 2.27
CA TRP A 186 25.83 4.63 1.77
C TRP A 186 25.18 5.53 2.80
N THR A 187 25.02 6.80 2.44
CA THR A 187 24.20 7.77 3.15
C THR A 187 22.96 8.09 2.34
N CYS A 188 21.87 8.41 3.03
CA CYS A 188 20.63 8.83 2.39
C CYS A 188 20.29 10.26 2.80
N THR A 189 20.05 11.11 1.81
CA THR A 189 19.57 12.49 1.99
C THR A 189 18.24 12.68 1.28
N THR A 190 17.44 13.61 1.77
CA THR A 190 16.13 13.93 1.18
C THR A 190 15.80 15.41 1.29
N THR A 191 15.06 15.90 0.30
CA THR A 191 14.43 17.24 0.32
C THR A 191 12.96 17.20 0.77
N VAL A 192 12.47 16.02 1.15
CA VAL A 192 11.15 15.81 1.75
C VAL A 192 11.14 16.39 3.16
N GLU A 193 10.05 17.08 3.52
CA GLU A 193 9.84 17.62 4.87
C GLU A 193 10.01 16.53 5.94
N ALA A 194 10.55 16.88 7.12
CA ALA A 194 10.84 15.92 8.19
C ALA A 194 9.61 15.12 8.65
N ASP A 195 8.42 15.72 8.50
CA ASP A 195 7.13 15.09 8.74
C ASP A 195 6.83 13.92 7.80
N TYR A 196 7.41 13.85 6.60
CA TYR A 196 7.18 12.78 5.62
C TYR A 196 8.43 11.97 5.29
N ALA A 197 9.60 12.43 5.74
CA ALA A 197 10.88 11.78 5.50
C ALA A 197 10.95 10.38 6.14
N PRO A 198 11.57 9.39 5.45
CA PRO A 198 11.73 8.05 5.97
C PRO A 198 12.81 8.04 7.05
N LYS A 199 12.65 7.17 8.06
CA LYS A 199 13.67 6.98 9.09
C LYS A 199 14.92 6.38 8.46
N GLY A 200 16.04 7.11 8.52
CA GLY A 200 17.31 6.70 7.91
C GLY A 200 17.77 7.59 6.75
N CYS A 201 16.94 8.51 6.28
CA CYS A 201 17.35 9.58 5.36
C CYS A 201 17.36 10.92 6.11
N GLY A 202 18.51 11.59 6.12
CA GLY A 202 18.65 12.93 6.69
C GLY A 202 18.06 13.98 5.74
N ALA A 203 17.56 15.09 6.28
CA ALA A 203 17.27 16.24 5.44
C ALA A 203 18.60 16.77 4.87
N GLU A 204 18.66 17.03 3.57
CA GLU A 204 19.87 17.59 2.95
C GLU A 204 20.08 19.02 3.49
N GLY A 205 21.05 19.20 4.41
CA GLY A 205 21.35 20.48 5.05
C GLY A 205 21.11 20.60 6.57
N ALA A 206 21.04 19.48 7.31
CA ALA A 206 21.08 19.46 8.77
C ALA A 206 22.46 19.06 9.31
#